data_AF-A0A1B1M9I9-F1
#
_entry.id   AF-A0A1B1M9I9-F1
#
_cell.length_a   1.000
_cell.length_b   1.000
_cell.length_c   1.000
_cell.angle_alpha   90.00
_cell.angle_beta   90.00
_cell.angle_gamma   90.00
#
_symmetry.space_group_name_H-M   'P 1'
#
loop_
_entity.id
_entity.type
_entity.pdbx_description
1 polymer ?
#
loop_
_entity_poly.entity_id
_entity_poly.type
_entity_poly.pdbx_seq_one_letter_code
_entity_poly.pdbx_strand_id
1 'polypeptide(L)'
;MVEEPGTGFCGAVIRCEAGTVTLEDRFGKHRVFPMEPRGFLLEGRVVTLVRPTGQAPVRPTRTASGSVAVPGARARVARAGRIYVEGRHDAELVEKVWGDDLRIEGVVVEYLEGVDDLPAIVAEFAPGPDARLGVLVDHLVPGSKESRIARSVTSEHALVVGHPYIDIWEAVKPSSLGIETWPRVPHGQDWKTGVCRALGWPSENMGAVWQAILKRVGSYRDLEPELLGRVEELIDFVTAPE
;
A
#
# COMPACT_ATOMS: atom_id res chain seq x y z
N MET A 1 -34.89 19.79 -17.41
CA MET A 1 -35.14 18.98 -18.61
C MET A 1 -34.77 19.81 -19.83
N VAL A 2 -34.32 19.18 -20.90
CA VAL A 2 -33.92 19.82 -22.15
C VAL A 2 -34.75 19.24 -23.29
N GLU A 3 -34.98 20.05 -24.31
CA GLU A 3 -35.75 19.68 -25.49
C GLU A 3 -34.85 19.68 -26.73
N GLU A 4 -34.99 18.67 -27.57
CA GLU A 4 -34.38 18.67 -28.91
C GLU A 4 -35.40 19.24 -29.92
N PRO A 5 -35.10 20.38 -30.58
CA PRO A 5 -36.08 21.17 -31.32
C PRO A 5 -36.51 20.52 -32.65
N GLY A 6 -35.68 19.68 -33.27
CA GLY A 6 -36.02 18.99 -34.52
C GLY A 6 -37.13 17.96 -34.35
N THR A 7 -37.23 17.34 -33.16
CA THR A 7 -38.24 16.31 -32.87
C THR A 7 -39.19 16.68 -31.73
N GLY A 8 -38.99 17.81 -31.05
CA GLY A 8 -39.80 18.27 -29.92
C GLY A 8 -39.69 17.38 -28.68
N PHE A 9 -38.65 16.54 -28.59
CA PHE A 9 -38.53 15.57 -27.52
C PHE A 9 -37.90 16.20 -26.28
N CYS A 10 -38.65 16.22 -25.17
CA CYS A 10 -38.24 16.82 -23.91
C CYS A 10 -37.96 15.75 -22.85
N GLY A 11 -36.79 15.84 -22.19
CA GLY A 11 -36.39 14.87 -21.18
C GLY A 11 -35.24 15.32 -20.28
N ALA A 12 -34.94 14.51 -19.27
CA ALA A 12 -33.76 14.67 -18.44
C ALA A 12 -32.54 14.05 -19.14
N VAL A 13 -31.38 14.71 -19.05
CA VAL A 13 -30.11 14.12 -19.49
C VAL A 13 -29.73 13.01 -18.51
N ILE A 14 -29.75 11.77 -18.96
CA ILE A 14 -29.43 10.60 -18.12
C ILE A 14 -28.09 9.97 -18.48
N ARG A 15 -27.55 10.26 -19.67
CA ARG A 15 -26.27 9.72 -20.15
C ARG A 15 -25.63 10.66 -21.17
N CYS A 16 -24.31 10.77 -21.15
CA CYS A 16 -23.53 11.55 -22.09
C CYS A 16 -22.32 10.72 -22.55
N GLU A 17 -22.29 10.40 -23.84
CA GLU A 17 -21.20 9.65 -24.49
C GLU A 17 -20.39 10.58 -25.40
N ALA A 18 -19.39 10.05 -26.11
CA ALA A 18 -18.61 10.84 -27.05
C ALA A 18 -19.50 11.28 -28.23
N GLY A 19 -19.94 12.53 -28.20
CA GLY A 19 -20.71 13.16 -29.28
C GLY A 19 -22.23 12.98 -29.20
N THR A 20 -22.75 12.29 -28.18
CA THR A 20 -24.19 12.06 -28.01
C THR A 20 -24.67 12.22 -26.57
N VAL A 21 -25.96 12.53 -26.44
CA VAL A 21 -26.67 12.61 -25.16
C VAL A 21 -27.92 11.74 -25.20
N THR A 22 -28.22 11.04 -24.11
CA THR A 22 -29.47 10.30 -23.94
C THR A 22 -30.42 11.10 -23.06
N LEU A 23 -31.62 11.35 -23.58
CA LEU A 23 -32.72 12.00 -22.88
C LEU A 23 -33.77 10.97 -22.48
N GLU A 24 -34.24 11.05 -21.23
CA GLU A 24 -35.38 10.29 -20.71
C GLU A 24 -36.58 11.21 -20.53
N ASP A 25 -37.72 10.87 -21.15
CA ASP A 25 -38.98 11.59 -20.93
C ASP A 25 -39.69 11.15 -19.64
N ARG A 26 -40.77 11.87 -19.27
CA ARG A 26 -41.56 11.59 -18.06
C ARG A 26 -42.26 10.21 -18.05
N PHE A 27 -42.31 9.52 -19.18
CA PHE A 27 -42.89 8.18 -19.32
C PHE A 27 -41.80 7.10 -19.39
N GLY A 28 -40.54 7.46 -19.16
CA GLY A 28 -39.39 6.54 -19.19
C GLY A 28 -38.89 6.20 -20.59
N LYS A 29 -39.33 6.90 -21.64
CA LYS A 29 -38.83 6.66 -23.00
C LYS A 29 -37.46 7.29 -23.17
N HIS A 30 -36.53 6.53 -23.73
CA HIS A 30 -35.16 6.99 -23.98
C HIS A 30 -34.95 7.31 -25.45
N ARG A 31 -34.27 8.43 -25.73
CA ARG A 31 -33.81 8.78 -27.08
C ARG A 31 -32.41 9.37 -27.04
N VAL A 32 -31.62 9.03 -28.05
CA VAL A 32 -30.25 9.49 -28.22
C VAL A 32 -30.22 10.60 -29.27
N PHE A 33 -29.51 11.68 -28.98
CA PHE A 33 -29.34 12.83 -29.86
C PHE A 33 -27.87 13.20 -29.98
N PRO A 34 -27.41 13.68 -31.14
CA PRO A 34 -26.07 14.22 -31.28
C PRO A 34 -25.92 15.50 -30.44
N MET A 35 -24.77 15.70 -29.82
CA MET A 35 -24.45 16.90 -29.03
C MET A 35 -23.91 18.02 -29.93
N GLU A 36 -24.75 18.45 -30.87
CA GLU A 36 -24.40 19.55 -31.77
C GLU A 36 -24.46 20.91 -31.05
N PRO A 37 -23.58 21.88 -31.41
CA PRO A 37 -23.69 23.25 -30.95
C PRO A 37 -25.09 23.81 -31.21
N ARG A 38 -25.67 24.44 -30.19
CA ARG A 38 -27.03 25.04 -30.24
C ARG A 38 -28.15 24.04 -30.56
N GLY A 39 -27.92 22.75 -30.35
CA GLY A 39 -28.85 21.67 -30.69
C GLY A 39 -30.00 21.44 -29.70
N PHE A 40 -30.09 22.19 -28.60
CA PHE A 40 -31.10 21.93 -27.56
C PHE A 40 -31.75 23.21 -27.06
N LEU A 41 -32.95 23.09 -26.48
CA LEU A 41 -33.64 24.13 -25.75
C LEU A 41 -33.65 23.79 -24.25
N LEU A 42 -33.37 24.80 -23.42
CA LEU A 42 -33.59 24.77 -21.98
C LEU A 42 -34.54 25.91 -21.65
N GLU A 43 -35.74 25.57 -21.17
CA GLU A 43 -36.80 26.56 -20.88
C GLU A 43 -37.09 27.47 -22.10
N GLY A 44 -37.14 26.88 -23.30
CA GLY A 44 -37.36 27.60 -24.56
C GLY A 44 -36.16 28.39 -25.08
N ARG A 45 -35.03 28.43 -24.37
CA ARG A 45 -33.80 29.12 -24.81
C ARG A 45 -32.84 28.15 -25.45
N VAL A 46 -32.28 28.53 -26.61
CA VAL A 46 -31.26 27.74 -27.31
C VAL A 46 -30.00 27.62 -26.46
N VAL A 47 -29.58 26.39 -26.20
CA VAL A 47 -28.38 26.03 -25.43
C VAL A 47 -27.51 25.04 -26.20
N THR A 48 -26.23 25.00 -25.84
CA THR A 48 -25.31 23.93 -26.25
C THR A 48 -25.04 23.07 -25.04
N LEU A 49 -25.34 21.77 -25.14
CA LEU A 49 -24.94 20.85 -24.09
C LEU A 49 -23.44 20.60 -24.20
N VAL A 50 -22.74 20.77 -23.09
CA VAL A 50 -21.32 20.46 -22.97
C VAL A 50 -21.15 19.18 -22.17
N ARG A 51 -20.16 18.37 -22.55
CA ARG A 51 -19.83 17.15 -21.80
C ARG A 51 -19.42 17.53 -20.38
N PRO A 52 -19.95 16.88 -19.33
CA PRO A 52 -19.44 17.07 -17.99
C PRO A 52 -17.95 16.74 -17.96
N THR A 53 -17.11 17.71 -17.65
CA THR A 53 -15.73 17.45 -17.25
C THR A 53 -15.81 16.89 -15.84
N GLY A 54 -15.66 15.57 -15.69
CA GLY A 54 -15.52 14.97 -14.36
C GLY A 54 -14.44 15.73 -13.60
N GLN A 55 -14.70 16.07 -12.33
CA GLN A 55 -13.64 16.55 -11.46
C GLN A 55 -12.52 15.50 -11.51
N ALA A 56 -11.31 15.94 -11.84
CA ALA A 56 -10.16 15.05 -11.79
C ALA A 56 -10.11 14.43 -10.38
N PRO A 57 -9.83 13.12 -10.25
CA PRO A 57 -9.74 12.49 -8.94
C PRO A 57 -8.78 13.31 -8.08
N VAL A 58 -9.27 13.75 -6.92
CA VAL A 58 -8.46 14.48 -5.95
C VAL A 58 -7.30 13.57 -5.59
N ARG A 59 -6.09 14.00 -5.96
CA ARG A 59 -4.89 13.22 -5.65
C ARG A 59 -4.71 13.18 -4.13
N PRO A 60 -4.35 12.03 -3.55
CA PRO A 60 -4.10 11.94 -2.13
C PRO A 60 -2.99 12.92 -1.74
N THR A 61 -3.21 13.64 -0.64
CA THR A 61 -2.24 14.59 -0.08
C THR A 61 -1.23 13.90 0.85
N ARG A 62 -1.45 12.62 1.18
CA ARG A 62 -0.57 11.81 2.03
C ARG A 62 -0.31 10.43 1.43
N THR A 63 0.87 9.87 1.69
CA THR A 63 1.24 8.48 1.39
C THR A 63 0.59 7.51 2.39
N ALA A 64 0.71 6.20 2.14
CA ALA A 64 0.18 5.17 3.03
C ALA A 64 0.89 5.14 4.40
N SER A 65 2.17 5.52 4.47
CA SER A 65 2.94 5.75 5.71
C SER A 65 2.48 7.00 6.47
N GLY A 66 1.78 7.91 5.79
CA GLY A 66 1.26 9.14 6.35
C GLY A 66 2.13 10.37 6.07
N SER A 67 3.22 10.27 5.31
CA SER A 67 3.99 11.44 4.85
C SER A 67 3.19 12.31 3.89
N VAL A 68 3.65 13.55 3.67
CA VAL A 68 3.06 14.43 2.65
C VAL A 68 3.40 13.88 1.27
N ALA A 69 2.38 13.62 0.46
CA ALA A 69 2.60 13.15 -0.91
C ALA A 69 3.29 14.26 -1.72
N VAL A 70 4.29 13.89 -2.54
CA VAL A 70 5.00 14.80 -3.45
C VAL A 70 4.70 14.40 -4.90
N PRO A 71 3.58 14.87 -5.48
CA PRO A 71 3.16 14.44 -6.82
C PRO A 71 4.20 14.86 -7.88
N GLY A 72 4.67 13.89 -8.67
CA GLY A 72 5.62 14.15 -9.74
C GLY A 72 7.08 14.28 -9.28
N ALA A 73 7.39 13.99 -8.02
CA ALA A 73 8.75 13.70 -7.61
C ALA A 73 9.28 12.54 -8.48
N ARG A 74 10.37 12.78 -9.20
CA ARG A 74 11.10 11.68 -9.83
C ARG A 74 11.73 10.87 -8.71
N ALA A 75 11.54 9.55 -8.74
CA ALA A 75 12.31 8.66 -7.88
C ALA A 75 13.79 9.05 -8.01
N ARG A 76 14.45 9.29 -6.88
CA ARG A 76 15.89 9.54 -6.90
C ARG A 76 16.57 8.33 -7.53
N VAL A 77 17.70 8.55 -8.21
CA VAL A 77 18.59 7.42 -8.55
C VAL A 77 18.83 6.68 -7.24
N ALA A 78 18.66 5.35 -7.25
CA ALA A 78 18.77 4.54 -6.05
C ALA A 78 20.02 4.95 -5.27
N ARG A 79 19.82 5.45 -4.05
CA ARG A 79 20.91 5.59 -3.09
C ARG A 79 21.48 4.19 -2.87
N ALA A 80 22.75 4.11 -2.49
CA ALA A 80 23.36 2.82 -2.22
C ALA A 80 22.79 2.16 -0.95
N GLY A 81 22.07 2.91 -0.10
CA GLY A 81 21.43 2.39 1.10
C GLY A 81 20.31 1.39 0.81
N ARG A 82 20.23 0.34 1.63
CA ARG A 82 19.27 -0.77 1.48
C ARG A 82 18.61 -1.13 2.80
N ILE A 83 17.37 -1.62 2.73
CA ILE A 83 16.67 -2.25 3.85
C ILE A 83 16.45 -3.72 3.50
N TYR A 84 16.95 -4.62 4.34
CA TYR A 84 16.71 -6.04 4.24
C TYR A 84 15.63 -6.46 5.22
N VAL A 85 14.72 -7.33 4.80
CA VAL A 85 13.65 -7.87 5.63
C VAL A 85 13.72 -9.40 5.65
N GLU A 86 13.18 -10.06 6.66
CA GLU A 86 13.34 -11.50 6.82
C GLU A 86 12.65 -12.33 5.74
N GLY A 87 11.51 -11.87 5.21
CA GLY A 87 10.72 -12.64 4.26
C GLY A 87 10.01 -11.82 3.19
N ARG A 88 9.42 -12.55 2.24
CA ARG A 88 8.69 -11.96 1.12
C ARG A 88 7.45 -11.18 1.56
N HIS A 89 6.75 -11.64 2.61
CA HIS A 89 5.55 -10.96 3.11
C HIS A 89 5.90 -9.62 3.74
N ASP A 90 7.03 -9.54 4.43
CA ASP A 90 7.61 -8.33 4.98
C ASP A 90 7.88 -7.31 3.88
N ALA A 91 8.56 -7.76 2.81
CA ALA A 91 8.87 -6.88 1.68
C ALA A 91 7.59 -6.37 1.01
N GLU A 92 6.58 -7.24 0.83
CA GLU A 92 5.28 -6.85 0.27
C GLU A 92 4.53 -5.86 1.18
N LEU A 93 4.59 -6.02 2.51
CA LEU A 93 3.95 -5.09 3.46
C LEU A 93 4.69 -3.75 3.50
N VAL A 94 6.02 -3.77 3.54
CA VAL A 94 6.85 -2.57 3.54
C VAL A 94 6.64 -1.78 2.26
N GLU A 95 6.69 -2.44 1.10
CA GLU A 95 6.42 -1.80 -0.19
C GLU A 95 5.02 -1.18 -0.22
N LYS A 96 4.02 -1.87 0.34
CA LYS A 96 2.65 -1.37 0.33
C LYS A 96 2.46 -0.10 1.16
N VAL A 97 3.11 0.01 2.31
CA VAL A 97 2.89 1.12 3.25
C VAL A 97 3.91 2.25 3.07
N TRP A 98 5.17 1.92 2.83
CA TRP A 98 6.27 2.89 2.74
C TRP A 98 6.91 3.01 1.35
N GLY A 99 6.50 2.21 0.36
CA GLY A 99 7.14 2.20 -0.96
C GLY A 99 7.18 3.57 -1.66
N ASP A 100 6.16 4.41 -1.45
CA ASP A 100 6.16 5.78 -1.98
C ASP A 100 7.28 6.64 -1.39
N ASP A 101 7.46 6.58 -0.07
CA ASP A 101 8.50 7.29 0.68
C ASP A 101 9.89 6.77 0.33
N LEU A 102 10.07 5.44 0.31
CA LEU A 102 11.33 4.78 -0.01
C LEU A 102 11.82 5.12 -1.42
N ARG A 103 10.91 5.19 -2.40
CA ARG A 103 11.25 5.61 -3.78
C ARG A 103 11.67 7.08 -3.88
N ILE A 104 11.12 7.96 -3.04
CA ILE A 104 11.56 9.35 -2.96
C ILE A 104 12.97 9.41 -2.40
N GLU A 105 13.27 8.63 -1.37
CA GLU A 105 14.59 8.59 -0.76
C GLU A 105 15.61 7.76 -1.56
N GLY A 106 15.15 6.96 -2.52
CA GLY A 106 16.00 6.08 -3.33
C GLY A 106 16.48 4.85 -2.56
N VAL A 107 15.73 4.40 -1.55
CA VAL A 107 16.04 3.21 -0.74
C VAL A 107 15.40 1.99 -1.38
N VAL A 108 16.14 0.89 -1.47
CA VAL A 108 15.66 -0.40 -1.98
C VAL A 108 15.37 -1.35 -0.83
N VAL A 109 14.27 -2.09 -0.94
CA VAL A 109 13.91 -3.17 -0.01
C VAL A 109 14.14 -4.52 -0.68
N GLU A 110 14.86 -5.40 -0.01
CA GLU A 110 15.08 -6.79 -0.41
C GLU A 110 14.76 -7.71 0.76
N TYR A 111 14.38 -8.96 0.46
CA TYR A 111 14.14 -9.95 1.50
C TYR A 111 15.26 -10.99 1.52
N LEU A 112 15.48 -11.54 2.70
CA LEU A 112 16.42 -12.62 2.97
C LEU A 112 15.69 -13.97 2.96
N GLU A 113 16.44 -15.06 2.94
CA GLU A 113 15.90 -16.41 3.17
C GLU A 113 16.15 -16.83 4.63
N GLY A 114 15.91 -15.91 5.57
CA GLY A 114 16.14 -16.07 7.00
C GLY A 114 17.35 -15.29 7.54
N VAL A 115 17.37 -15.10 8.86
CA VAL A 115 18.41 -14.29 9.55
C VAL A 115 19.76 -14.99 9.69
N ASP A 116 19.84 -16.30 9.44
CA ASP A 116 21.06 -17.11 9.66
C ASP A 116 22.28 -16.60 8.90
N ASP A 117 22.08 -16.12 7.67
CA ASP A 117 23.15 -15.64 6.79
C ASP A 117 23.47 -14.15 6.99
N LEU A 118 22.80 -13.49 7.93
CA LEU A 118 22.92 -12.04 8.14
C LEU A 118 24.38 -11.56 8.28
N PRO A 119 25.27 -12.22 9.05
CA PRO A 119 26.67 -11.78 9.14
C PRO A 119 27.41 -11.83 7.81
N ALA A 120 27.17 -12.85 6.98
CA ALA A 120 27.79 -12.99 5.67
C ALA A 120 27.27 -11.92 4.70
N ILE A 121 25.95 -11.68 4.73
CA ILE A 121 25.29 -10.64 3.94
C ILE A 121 25.84 -9.25 4.28
N VAL A 122 25.99 -8.93 5.56
CA VAL A 122 26.56 -7.64 5.99
C VAL A 122 28.01 -7.50 5.50
N ALA A 123 28.79 -8.59 5.57
CA ALA A 123 30.17 -8.58 5.10
C ALA A 123 30.27 -8.40 3.58
N GLU A 124 29.38 -9.04 2.81
CA GLU A 124 29.31 -8.91 1.35
C GLU A 124 28.84 -7.52 0.90
N PHE A 125 27.82 -6.97 1.58
CA PHE A 125 27.32 -5.63 1.28
C PHE A 125 28.34 -4.53 1.60
N ALA A 126 29.20 -4.75 2.60
CA ALA A 126 30.25 -3.82 3.04
C ALA A 126 29.71 -2.40 3.30
N PRO A 127 28.80 -2.24 4.29
CA PRO A 127 28.09 -0.98 4.51
C PRO A 127 29.07 0.14 4.88
N GLY A 128 28.82 1.32 4.30
CA GLY A 128 29.65 2.52 4.42
C GLY A 128 28.82 3.78 4.64
N PRO A 129 29.46 4.95 4.80
CA PRO A 129 28.76 6.22 5.02
C PRO A 129 27.77 6.56 3.90
N ASP A 130 28.14 6.25 2.66
CA ASP A 130 27.31 6.48 1.46
C ASP A 130 26.32 5.33 1.16
N ALA A 131 26.45 4.21 1.87
CA ALA A 131 25.73 2.95 1.60
C ALA A 131 25.40 2.25 2.92
N ARG A 132 24.45 2.78 3.67
CA ARG A 132 24.01 2.22 4.95
C ARG A 132 23.07 1.03 4.73
N LEU A 133 23.15 0.04 5.63
CA LEU A 133 22.31 -1.15 5.60
C LEU A 133 21.37 -1.17 6.80
N GLY A 134 20.07 -1.16 6.54
CA GLY A 134 19.04 -1.44 7.53
C GLY A 134 18.58 -2.89 7.43
N VAL A 135 18.28 -3.54 8.56
CA VAL A 135 17.78 -4.92 8.59
C VAL A 135 16.63 -5.01 9.58
N LEU A 136 15.47 -5.48 9.11
CA LEU A 136 14.30 -5.78 9.92
C LEU A 136 14.19 -7.30 10.12
N VAL A 137 14.18 -7.72 11.38
CA VAL A 137 14.14 -9.13 11.78
C VAL A 137 12.85 -9.43 12.54
N ASP A 138 12.24 -10.58 12.25
CA ASP A 138 11.04 -11.03 12.96
C ASP A 138 11.44 -11.62 14.32
N HIS A 139 10.48 -11.65 15.25
CA HIS A 139 10.66 -12.27 16.56
C HIS A 139 11.94 -11.86 17.31
N LEU A 140 12.34 -10.59 17.19
CA LEU A 140 13.56 -10.07 17.78
C LEU A 140 13.35 -9.78 19.28
N VAL A 141 13.32 -10.85 20.08
CA VAL A 141 13.10 -10.80 21.54
C VAL A 141 14.34 -11.25 22.32
N PRO A 142 14.56 -10.75 23.56
CA PRO A 142 15.73 -11.11 24.35
C PRO A 142 15.88 -12.63 24.54
N GLY A 143 17.04 -13.16 24.15
CA GLY A 143 17.37 -14.57 24.32
C GLY A 143 17.01 -15.46 23.12
N SER A 144 16.30 -14.92 22.12
CA SER A 144 16.01 -15.64 20.88
C SER A 144 17.29 -15.88 20.05
N LYS A 145 17.19 -16.75 19.04
CA LYS A 145 18.29 -17.02 18.10
C LYS A 145 18.61 -15.77 17.28
N GLU A 146 17.55 -15.10 16.86
CA GLU A 146 17.51 -13.86 16.09
C GLU A 146 18.26 -12.76 16.86
N SER A 147 18.00 -12.61 18.17
CA SER A 147 18.70 -11.61 19.02
C SER A 147 20.19 -11.91 19.20
N ARG A 148 20.60 -13.18 19.12
CA ARG A 148 22.03 -13.57 19.14
C ARG A 148 22.71 -13.20 17.83
N ILE A 149 22.05 -13.46 16.70
CA ILE A 149 22.60 -13.15 15.37
C ILE A 149 22.65 -11.64 15.14
N ALA A 150 21.58 -10.90 15.47
CA ALA A 150 21.55 -9.45 15.34
C ALA A 150 22.71 -8.76 16.09
N ARG A 151 23.03 -9.22 17.31
CA ARG A 151 24.15 -8.69 18.10
C ARG A 151 25.54 -9.00 17.54
N SER A 152 25.66 -9.95 16.62
CA SER A 152 26.93 -10.26 15.96
C SER A 152 27.28 -9.25 14.86
N VAL A 153 26.31 -8.44 14.43
CA VAL A 153 26.52 -7.33 13.49
C VAL A 153 27.00 -6.11 14.25
N THR A 154 28.22 -5.63 13.95
CA THR A 154 28.89 -4.56 14.73
C THR A 154 29.27 -3.33 13.90
N SER A 155 28.80 -3.19 12.66
CA SER A 155 29.15 -2.04 11.80
C SER A 155 28.38 -0.78 12.23
N GLU A 156 29.04 0.37 12.25
CA GLU A 156 28.38 1.68 12.48
C GLU A 156 27.45 2.11 11.33
N HIS A 157 27.61 1.48 10.16
CA HIS A 157 26.81 1.71 8.96
C HIS A 157 25.77 0.61 8.73
N ALA A 158 25.62 -0.33 9.67
CA ALA A 158 24.56 -1.33 9.67
C ALA A 158 23.69 -1.21 10.92
N LEU A 159 22.37 -1.21 10.74
CA LEU A 159 21.42 -1.21 11.83
C LEU A 159 20.51 -2.43 11.70
N VAL A 160 20.52 -3.28 12.74
CA VAL A 160 19.61 -4.41 12.85
C VAL A 160 18.58 -4.09 13.92
N VAL A 161 17.32 -4.01 13.51
CA VAL A 161 16.18 -3.90 14.42
C VAL A 161 15.17 -5.00 14.11
N GLY A 162 14.12 -5.07 14.91
CA GLY A 162 13.10 -6.10 14.73
C GLY A 162 11.88 -5.86 15.60
N HIS A 163 10.87 -6.68 15.36
CA HIS A 163 9.60 -6.61 16.08
C HIS A 163 9.35 -7.87 16.92
N PRO A 164 8.49 -7.80 17.95
CA PRO A 164 8.28 -8.93 18.85
C PRO A 164 7.45 -10.06 18.24
N TYR A 165 6.79 -9.81 17.12
CA TYR A 165 5.87 -10.74 16.46
C TYR A 165 6.56 -11.98 15.94
N ILE A 166 5.85 -13.11 15.96
CA ILE A 166 6.35 -14.37 15.42
C ILE A 166 6.44 -14.32 13.90
N ASP A 167 5.54 -13.57 13.26
CA ASP A 167 5.45 -13.41 11.82
C ASP A 167 4.84 -12.04 11.50
N ILE A 168 5.23 -11.44 10.38
CA ILE A 168 4.70 -10.14 9.93
C ILE A 168 3.17 -10.06 9.83
N TRP A 169 2.46 -11.18 9.69
CA TRP A 169 1.00 -11.20 9.73
C TRP A 169 0.48 -10.57 11.04
N GLU A 170 1.10 -10.91 12.17
CA GLU A 170 0.70 -10.45 13.50
C GLU A 170 0.91 -8.94 13.71
N ALA A 171 1.72 -8.30 12.86
CA ALA A 171 1.90 -6.85 12.86
C ALA A 171 0.70 -6.08 12.27
N VAL A 172 -0.25 -6.77 11.61
CA VAL A 172 -1.51 -6.17 11.15
C VAL A 172 -2.51 -6.18 12.30
N LYS A 173 -3.14 -5.03 12.57
CA LYS A 173 -4.10 -4.90 13.66
C LYS A 173 -5.27 -5.87 13.50
N PRO A 174 -5.67 -6.61 14.55
CA PRO A 174 -6.86 -7.44 14.56
C PRO A 174 -8.12 -6.73 14.04
N SER A 175 -8.30 -5.46 14.43
CA SER A 175 -9.44 -4.65 14.03
C SER A 175 -9.52 -4.42 12.51
N SER A 176 -8.38 -4.31 11.82
CA SER A 176 -8.34 -4.13 10.36
C SER A 176 -8.72 -5.42 9.63
N LEU A 177 -8.56 -6.58 10.28
CA LEU A 177 -8.97 -7.89 9.77
C LEU A 177 -10.38 -8.31 10.21
N GLY A 178 -11.00 -7.56 11.13
CA GLY A 178 -12.29 -7.90 11.71
C GLY A 178 -12.22 -9.11 12.64
N ILE A 179 -11.07 -9.38 13.24
CA ILE A 179 -10.87 -10.41 14.26
C ILE A 179 -10.67 -9.74 15.63
N GLU A 180 -11.03 -10.43 16.72
CA GLU A 180 -10.89 -9.89 18.08
C GLU A 180 -9.42 -9.77 18.50
N THR A 181 -8.64 -10.82 18.24
CA THR A 181 -7.21 -10.90 18.52
C THR A 181 -6.56 -11.93 17.60
N TRP A 182 -5.24 -11.83 17.42
CA TRP A 182 -4.47 -12.94 16.86
C TRP A 182 -4.55 -14.16 17.78
N PRO A 183 -4.79 -15.37 17.25
CA PRO A 183 -4.87 -16.58 18.05
C PRO A 183 -3.47 -16.98 18.53
N ARG A 184 -3.40 -17.53 19.75
CA ARG A 184 -2.15 -18.07 20.28
C ARG A 184 -1.90 -19.46 19.70
N VAL A 185 -0.79 -19.61 18.98
CA VAL A 185 -0.34 -20.91 18.46
C VAL A 185 0.66 -21.53 19.44
N PRO A 186 0.47 -22.79 19.88
CA PRO A 186 1.42 -23.46 20.76
C PRO A 186 2.81 -23.59 20.14
N HIS A 187 3.84 -23.48 20.97
CA HIS A 187 5.23 -23.65 20.54
C HIS A 187 5.45 -25.02 19.87
N GLY A 188 6.29 -25.05 18.83
CA GLY A 188 6.60 -26.26 18.04
C GLY A 188 5.60 -26.57 16.93
N GLN A 189 4.59 -25.73 16.73
CA GLN A 189 3.71 -25.78 15.56
C GLN A 189 4.08 -24.67 14.58
N ASP A 190 3.87 -24.91 13.28
CA ASP A 190 3.93 -23.85 12.28
C ASP A 190 2.88 -22.77 12.60
N TRP A 191 3.36 -21.54 12.82
CA TRP A 191 2.53 -20.46 13.31
C TRP A 191 1.43 -20.09 12.30
N LYS A 192 1.77 -19.94 11.01
CA LYS A 192 0.81 -19.59 9.95
C LYS A 192 -0.31 -20.63 9.82
N THR A 193 0.04 -21.92 9.83
CA THR A 193 -0.94 -23.01 9.80
C THR A 193 -1.81 -23.02 11.06
N GLY A 194 -1.24 -22.78 12.24
CA GLY A 194 -1.97 -22.69 13.50
C GLY A 194 -2.98 -21.55 13.50
N VAL A 195 -2.57 -20.37 13.04
CA VAL A 195 -3.43 -19.18 12.90
C VAL A 195 -4.58 -19.45 11.95
N CYS A 196 -4.28 -19.97 10.74
CA CYS A 196 -5.31 -20.28 9.75
C CYS A 196 -6.33 -21.27 10.31
N ARG A 197 -5.88 -22.32 11.00
CA ARG A 197 -6.78 -23.30 11.63
C ARG A 197 -7.67 -22.67 12.70
N ALA A 198 -7.10 -21.83 13.56
CA ALA A 198 -7.84 -21.19 14.65
C ALA A 198 -8.90 -20.19 14.15
N LEU A 199 -8.61 -19.49 13.04
CA LEU A 199 -9.52 -18.51 12.45
C LEU A 199 -10.42 -19.09 11.34
N GLY A 200 -10.28 -20.38 11.02
CA GLY A 200 -11.02 -21.03 9.93
C GLY A 200 -10.64 -20.53 8.54
N TRP A 201 -9.42 -20.02 8.37
CA TRP A 201 -8.89 -19.57 7.08
C TRP A 201 -8.27 -20.75 6.29
N PRO A 202 -8.23 -20.68 4.94
CA PRO A 202 -7.75 -21.77 4.10
C PRO A 202 -6.23 -21.96 4.20
N SER A 203 -5.79 -22.85 5.09
CA SER A 203 -4.37 -23.14 5.36
C SER A 203 -3.62 -23.81 4.21
N GLU A 204 -4.32 -24.36 3.23
CA GLU A 204 -3.75 -24.98 2.03
C GLU A 204 -3.17 -23.96 1.05
N ASN A 205 -3.51 -22.67 1.19
CA ASN A 205 -3.01 -21.61 0.32
C ASN A 205 -2.61 -20.36 1.12
N MET A 206 -1.44 -20.43 1.75
CA MET A 206 -0.88 -19.32 2.55
C MET A 206 -0.71 -18.03 1.74
N GLY A 207 -0.41 -18.13 0.45
CA GLY A 207 -0.31 -16.98 -0.43
C GLY A 207 -1.64 -16.24 -0.57
N ALA A 208 -2.75 -16.97 -0.75
CA ALA A 208 -4.08 -16.37 -0.84
C ALA A 208 -4.53 -15.74 0.48
N VAL A 209 -4.20 -16.36 1.62
CA VAL A 209 -4.48 -15.79 2.96
C VAL A 209 -3.68 -14.50 3.14
N TRP A 210 -2.39 -14.51 2.82
CA TRP A 210 -1.56 -13.30 2.90
C TRP A 210 -2.11 -12.19 2.01
N GLN A 211 -2.49 -12.48 0.76
CA GLN A 211 -3.08 -11.47 -0.12
C GLN A 211 -4.42 -10.94 0.41
N ALA A 212 -5.20 -11.76 1.14
CA ALA A 212 -6.42 -11.30 1.80
C ALA A 212 -6.12 -10.37 3.00
N ILE A 213 -5.10 -10.69 3.81
CA ILE A 213 -4.60 -9.84 4.91
C ILE A 213 -4.08 -8.52 4.34
N LEU A 214 -3.16 -8.58 3.37
CA LEU A 214 -2.51 -7.42 2.77
C LEU A 214 -3.56 -6.47 2.15
N LYS A 215 -4.63 -6.98 1.54
CA LYS A 215 -5.74 -6.16 1.00
C LYS A 215 -6.46 -5.32 2.06
N ARG A 216 -6.45 -5.73 3.33
CA ARG A 216 -7.07 -4.99 4.43
C ARG A 216 -6.21 -3.85 4.97
N VAL A 217 -4.90 -3.90 4.72
CA VAL A 217 -3.98 -2.80 5.05
C VAL A 217 -4.19 -1.69 4.03
N GLY A 218 -4.63 -0.52 4.49
CA GLY A 218 -4.78 0.68 3.66
C GLY A 218 -3.73 1.75 3.97
N SER A 219 -3.24 1.78 5.22
CA SER A 219 -2.24 2.74 5.68
C SER A 219 -1.50 2.23 6.92
N TYR A 220 -0.50 2.98 7.38
CA TYR A 220 0.21 2.75 8.64
C TYR A 220 -0.74 2.56 9.84
N ARG A 221 -1.97 3.12 9.79
CA ARG A 221 -2.96 3.01 10.88
C ARG A 221 -3.45 1.59 11.10
N ASP A 222 -3.34 0.73 10.09
CA ASP A 222 -3.74 -0.67 10.15
C ASP A 222 -2.66 -1.58 10.75
N LEU A 223 -1.51 -1.02 11.12
CA LEU A 223 -0.37 -1.75 11.66
C LEU A 223 -0.14 -1.42 13.14
N GLU A 224 0.45 -2.37 13.83
CA GLU A 224 0.82 -2.22 15.23
C GLU A 224 2.03 -1.28 15.40
N PRO A 225 2.05 -0.41 16.44
CA PRO A 225 3.10 0.57 16.65
C PRO A 225 4.52 -0.01 16.75
N GLU A 226 4.66 -1.23 17.27
CA GLU A 226 5.94 -1.91 17.44
C GLU A 226 6.62 -2.21 16.11
N LEU A 227 5.86 -2.47 15.03
CA LEU A 227 6.41 -2.55 13.68
C LEU A 227 6.71 -1.15 13.12
N LEU A 228 5.75 -0.22 13.26
CA LEU A 228 5.88 1.13 12.70
C LEU A 228 7.16 1.82 13.16
N GLY A 229 7.40 1.86 14.47
CA GLY A 229 8.59 2.53 15.03
C GLY A 229 9.90 1.93 14.54
N ARG A 230 9.92 0.63 14.25
CA ARG A 230 11.11 -0.09 13.76
C ARG A 230 11.39 0.21 12.30
N VAL A 231 10.35 0.26 11.47
CA VAL A 231 10.51 0.62 10.04
C VAL A 231 10.93 2.08 9.90
N GLU A 232 10.32 3.01 10.65
CA GLU A 232 10.72 4.43 10.64
C GLU A 232 12.19 4.60 11.10
N GLU A 233 12.60 3.90 12.17
CA GLU A 233 13.98 3.90 12.65
C GLU A 233 14.99 3.43 11.58
N LEU A 234 14.62 2.39 10.80
CA LEU A 234 15.44 1.94 9.67
C LEU A 234 15.51 2.98 8.55
N ILE A 235 14.38 3.58 8.19
CA ILE A 235 14.32 4.61 7.14
C ILE A 235 15.19 5.80 7.54
N ASP A 236 15.03 6.31 8.75
CA ASP A 236 15.84 7.40 9.28
C ASP A 236 17.32 7.06 9.25
N PHE A 237 17.69 5.84 9.68
CA PHE A 237 19.08 5.40 9.67
C PHE A 237 19.69 5.34 8.26
N VAL A 238 19.00 4.73 7.29
CA VAL A 238 19.56 4.54 5.93
C VAL A 238 19.49 5.82 5.09
N THR A 239 18.70 6.81 5.50
CA THR A 239 18.54 8.08 4.78
C THR A 239 19.25 9.27 5.44
N ALA A 240 19.77 9.08 6.65
CA ALA A 240 20.48 10.10 7.43
C ALA A 240 21.53 10.84 6.58
N PRO A 241 21.50 12.18 6.53
CA PRO A 241 22.57 12.95 5.91
C PRO A 241 23.87 12.81 6.72
N GLU A 242 25.01 13.02 6.06
CA GLU A 242 26.31 13.19 6.73
C GLU A 242 26.31 14.37 7.72
#